data_AF-A0A1J5CJF3-F1
#
_entry.id   AF-A0A1J5CJF3-F1
#
_cell.length_a   1.000
_cell.length_b   1.000
_cell.length_c   1.000
_cell.angle_alpha   90.00
_cell.angle_beta   90.00
_cell.angle_gamma   90.00
#
_symmetry.space_group_name_H-M   'P 1'
#
loop_
_entity.id
_entity.type
_entity.pdbx_description
1 polymer ?
#
loop_
_entity_poly.entity_id
_entity_poly.type
_entity_poly.pdbx_seq_one_letter_code
_entity_poly.pdbx_strand_id
1 'polypeptide(L)'
;QCSYQLQEIEQRIVVFTEIYEELKKLTDDEVFQIIGDVMIKKKRADVLVGYEHRIEDGKKIKEVLERTIQQAQEKLEKLTKNKQEQ
;
A
#
# COMPACT_ATOMS: atom_id res chain seq x y z
N GLN A 1 15.06 8.25 -1.32
CA GLN A 1 14.26 7.42 -2.25
C GLN A 1 13.42 6.39 -1.51
N CYS A 2 13.98 5.56 -0.62
CA CYS A 2 13.22 4.51 0.08
C CYS A 2 12.11 5.04 1.03
N SER A 3 12.35 6.15 1.75
CA SER A 3 11.34 6.79 2.61
C SER A 3 10.13 7.35 1.85
N TYR A 4 10.37 7.90 0.65
CA TYR A 4 9.31 8.41 -0.22
C TYR A 4 8.40 7.26 -0.72
N GLN A 5 8.99 6.13 -1.10
CA GLN A 5 8.23 4.95 -1.52
C GLN A 5 7.40 4.35 -0.38
N LEU A 6 7.91 4.39 0.85
CA LEU A 6 7.16 3.96 2.03
C LEU A 6 5.94 4.85 2.28
N GLN A 7 6.12 6.17 2.23
CA GLN A 7 5.02 7.12 2.38
C GLN A 7 3.97 6.96 1.26
N GLU A 8 4.41 6.74 0.02
CA GLU A 8 3.52 6.52 -1.12
C GLU A 8 2.68 5.24 -0.97
N ILE A 9 3.29 4.13 -0.50
CA ILE A 9 2.53 2.89 -0.29
C ILE A 9 1.55 3.03 0.88
N GLU A 10 1.92 3.73 1.95
CA GLU A 10 1.05 4.00 3.08
C GLU A 10 -0.18 4.80 2.66
N GLN A 11 0.01 5.87 1.89
CA GLN A 11 -1.08 6.68 1.35
C GLN A 11 -2.01 5.85 0.46
N ARG A 12 -1.45 4.98 -0.39
CA ARG A 12 -2.26 4.08 -1.24
C ARG A 12 -3.10 3.11 -0.41
N ILE A 13 -2.53 2.51 0.64
CA ILE A 13 -3.26 1.60 1.54
C ILE A 13 -4.43 2.34 2.18
N VAL A 14 -4.22 3.57 2.67
CA VAL A 14 -5.27 4.40 3.26
C VAL A 14 -6.39 4.65 2.26
N VAL A 15 -6.06 5.17 1.07
CA VAL A 15 -7.06 5.46 0.02
C VAL A 15 -7.84 4.22 -0.39
N PHE A 16 -7.17 3.08 -0.59
CA PHE A 16 -7.85 1.84 -0.94
C PHE A 16 -8.75 1.32 0.18
N THR A 17 -8.34 1.49 1.43
CA THR A 17 -9.14 1.12 2.61
C THR A 17 -10.39 2.00 2.71
N GLU A 18 -10.27 3.31 2.52
CA GLU A 18 -11.40 4.23 2.51
C GLU A 18 -12.40 3.87 1.41
N ILE A 19 -11.93 3.63 0.18
CA ILE A 19 -12.80 3.22 -0.93
C ILE A 19 -13.49 1.90 -0.62
N TYR A 20 -12.76 0.91 -0.07
CA TYR A 20 -13.32 -0.39 0.29
C TYR A 20 -14.45 -0.25 1.33
N GLU A 21 -14.24 0.56 2.37
CA GLU A 21 -15.25 0.78 3.42
C GLU A 21 -16.48 1.55 2.89
N GLU A 22 -16.30 2.54 2.03
CA GLU A 22 -17.43 3.21 1.38
C GLU A 22 -18.19 2.26 0.44
N LEU A 23 -17.49 1.42 -0.31
CA LEU A 23 -18.10 0.44 -1.22
C LEU A 23 -18.93 -0.60 -0.45
N LYS A 24 -18.54 -0.98 0.77
CA LYS A 24 -19.31 -1.90 1.62
C LYS A 24 -20.66 -1.34 2.04
N LYS A 25 -20.77 -0.02 2.20
CA LYS A 25 -22.00 0.66 2.63
C LYS A 25 -23.07 0.69 1.54
N LEU A 26 -22.68 0.55 0.27
CA LEU A 26 -23.64 0.54 -0.83
C LEU A 26 -24.56 -0.68 -0.76
N THR A 27 -25.80 -0.50 -1.18
CA THR A 27 -26.79 -1.59 -1.24
C THR A 27 -26.87 -2.23 -2.63
N ASP A 28 -26.42 -1.52 -3.67
CA ASP A 28 -26.45 -2.01 -5.04
C ASP A 28 -25.49 -3.19 -5.25
N ASP A 29 -25.96 -4.20 -5.99
CA ASP A 29 -25.13 -5.36 -6.34
C ASP A 29 -24.16 -5.07 -7.50
N GLU A 30 -24.39 -3.99 -8.24
CA GLU A 30 -23.57 -3.56 -9.36
C GLU A 30 -23.07 -2.13 -9.17
N VAL A 31 -21.83 -1.89 -9.55
CA VAL A 31 -21.18 -0.58 -9.47
C VAL A 31 -20.43 -0.28 -10.77
N PHE A 32 -20.20 1.00 -11.03
CA PHE A 32 -19.36 1.43 -12.14
C PHE A 32 -17.95 1.71 -11.63
N GLN A 33 -16.98 0.98 -12.19
CA GLN A 33 -15.56 1.19 -11.96
C GLN A 33 -14.95 1.96 -13.14
N ILE A 34 -14.24 3.04 -12.86
CA ILE A 34 -13.50 3.81 -13.86
C ILE A 34 -12.07 3.30 -13.92
N ILE A 35 -11.58 2.97 -15.12
CA ILE A 35 -10.21 2.52 -15.40
C ILE A 35 -9.68 3.35 -16.58
N GLY A 36 -8.77 4.29 -16.28
CA GLY A 36 -8.37 5.30 -17.26
C GLY A 36 -9.59 6.10 -17.72
N ASP A 37 -9.84 6.12 -19.02
CA ASP A 37 -10.99 6.80 -19.62
C ASP A 37 -12.23 5.88 -19.80
N VAL A 38 -12.16 4.63 -19.34
CA VAL A 38 -13.21 3.64 -19.54
C VAL A 38 -14.04 3.45 -18.27
N MET A 39 -15.36 3.43 -18.39
CA MET A 39 -16.29 3.08 -17.32
C MET A 39 -16.83 1.66 -17.54
N ILE A 40 -16.66 0.79 -16.54
CA ILE A 40 -17.04 -0.63 -16.62
C ILE A 40 -18.03 -0.94 -15.51
N LYS A 41 -19.18 -1.51 -15.87
CA LYS A 41 -20.15 -2.05 -14.91
C LYS A 41 -19.66 -3.41 -14.39
N LYS A 42 -19.61 -3.58 -13.07
CA LYS A 42 -19.16 -4.82 -12.40
C LYS A 42 -20.02 -5.13 -11.20
N LYS A 43 -19.98 -6.39 -10.74
CA LYS A 43 -20.55 -6.74 -9.44
C LYS A 43 -19.75 -6.07 -8.33
N ARG A 44 -20.44 -5.50 -7.35
CA ARG A 44 -19.85 -4.87 -6.17
C ARG A 44 -18.92 -5.82 -5.42
N ALA A 45 -19.32 -7.08 -5.27
CA ALA A 45 -18.51 -8.11 -4.63
C ALA A 45 -17.15 -8.31 -5.31
N ASP A 46 -17.11 -8.34 -6.64
CA ASP A 46 -15.86 -8.51 -7.40
C ASP A 46 -14.93 -7.30 -7.23
N VAL A 47 -15.51 -6.09 -7.17
CA VAL A 47 -14.75 -4.86 -6.93
C VAL A 47 -14.21 -4.84 -5.50
N LEU A 48 -14.99 -5.26 -4.49
CA LEU A 48 -14.56 -5.38 -3.10
C LEU A 48 -13.37 -6.34 -2.95
N VAL A 49 -13.44 -7.53 -3.54
CA VAL A 49 -12.32 -8.50 -3.54
C VAL A 49 -11.07 -7.88 -4.18
N GLY A 50 -11.25 -7.12 -5.27
CA GLY A 50 -10.15 -6.41 -5.92
C GLY A 50 -9.46 -5.39 -5.01
N TYR A 51 -10.22 -4.66 -4.18
CA TYR A 51 -9.64 -3.73 -3.21
C TYR A 51 -9.00 -4.45 -2.01
N GLU A 52 -9.60 -5.53 -1.53
CA GLU A 52 -9.05 -6.36 -0.45
C GLU A 52 -7.64 -6.86 -0.80
N HIS A 53 -7.46 -7.44 -1.99
CA HIS A 53 -6.14 -7.87 -2.47
C HIS A 53 -5.15 -6.70 -2.58
N ARG A 54 -5.57 -5.54 -3.10
CA ARG A 54 -4.69 -4.35 -3.21
C ARG A 54 -4.23 -3.84 -1.85
N ILE A 55 -5.10 -3.88 -0.84
CA ILE A 55 -4.76 -3.51 0.53
C ILE A 55 -3.76 -4.51 1.12
N GLU A 56 -3.99 -5.80 0.93
CA GLU A 56 -3.09 -6.85 1.41
C GLU A 56 -1.71 -6.78 0.75
N ASP A 57 -1.65 -6.64 -0.57
CA ASP A 57 -0.41 -6.48 -1.32
C ASP A 57 0.34 -5.21 -0.90
N GLY A 58 -0.39 -4.11 -0.71
CA GLY A 58 0.19 -2.88 -0.18
C GLY A 58 0.85 -3.07 1.18
N LYS A 59 0.19 -3.79 2.11
CA LYS A 59 0.75 -4.11 3.43
C LYS A 59 2.02 -4.97 3.34
N LYS A 60 2.03 -5.97 2.46
CA LYS A 60 3.23 -6.81 2.21
C LYS A 60 4.40 -5.98 1.68
N ILE A 61 4.14 -5.10 0.72
CA ILE A 61 5.17 -4.20 0.16
C ILE A 61 5.69 -3.26 1.25
N LYS A 62 4.80 -2.67 2.05
CA LYS A 62 5.16 -1.82 3.18
C LYS A 62 6.11 -2.54 4.14
N GLU A 63 5.78 -3.75 4.55
CA GLU A 63 6.61 -4.55 5.47
C GLU A 63 8.02 -4.80 4.90
N VAL A 64 8.13 -5.10 3.60
CA VAL A 64 9.43 -5.30 2.93
C VAL A 64 10.25 -4.00 2.93
N LEU A 65 9.62 -2.86 2.65
CA LEU A 65 10.28 -1.55 2.66
C LEU A 65 10.76 -1.17 4.07
N GLU A 66 9.92 -1.36 5.09
CA GLU A 66 10.28 -1.10 6.49
C GLU A 66 11.50 -1.93 6.92
N ARG A 67 11.50 -3.24 6.63
CA ARG A 67 12.65 -4.11 6.92
C ARG A 67 13.90 -3.67 6.19
N THR A 68 13.77 -3.24 4.93
CA THR A 68 14.91 -2.77 4.13
C THR A 68 15.51 -1.49 4.71
N ILE A 69 14.66 -0.55 5.14
CA ILE A 69 15.09 0.70 5.79
C ILE A 69 15.80 0.39 7.11
N GLN A 70 15.22 -0.48 7.94
CA GLN A 70 15.84 -0.88 9.21
C GLN A 70 17.21 -1.50 9.00
N GLN A 71 17.36 -2.45 8.06
CA GLN A 71 18.64 -3.07 7.76
C GLN A 71 19.69 -2.06 7.25
N ALA A 72 19.26 -1.06 6.48
CA ALA A 72 20.15 0.00 6.01
C ALA A 72 20.62 0.89 7.17
N GLN A 73 19.73 1.24 8.09
CA GLN A 73 20.05 2.02 9.29
C GLN A 73 21.03 1.26 10.20
N GLU A 74 20.77 -0.02 10.49
CA GLU A 74 21.66 -0.85 11.30
C GLU A 74 23.07 -0.99 10.69
N LYS A 75 23.16 -1.13 9.37
CA LYS A 75 24.45 -1.17 8.66
C LYS A 75 25.18 0.17 8.75
N LEU A 76 24.46 1.28 8.59
CA LEU A 76 25.04 2.61 8.70
C LEU A 76 25.61 2.85 10.10
N GLU A 77 24.84 2.53 11.15
CA GLU A 77 25.30 2.66 12.54
C GLU A 77 26.57 1.86 12.83
N LYS A 78 26.64 0.61 12.34
CA LYS A 78 27.85 -0.23 12.49
C LYS A 78 29.06 0.40 11.80
N LEU A 79 28.89 0.92 10.59
CA LEU A 79 29.96 1.60 9.85
C LEU A 79 30.41 2.91 10.54
N THR A 80 29.47 3.66 11.13
CA THR A 80 29.78 4.89 11.86
C THR A 80 30.56 4.61 13.14
N LYS A 81 30.20 3.57 13.91
CA LYS A 81 30.94 3.16 15.12
C LYS A 81 32.37 2.73 14.81
N ASN A 82 32.55 1.89 13.79
CA ASN A 82 33.89 1.41 13.40
C ASN A 82 34.83 2.54 12.93
N LYS A 83 34.29 3.68 12.45
CA LYS A 83 35.08 4.86 12.08
C LYS A 83 35.46 5.78 13.25
N GLN A 84 34.78 5.67 14.39
CA GLN A 84 35.12 6.44 15.59
C GLN A 84 36.19 5.75 16.45
N GLU A 85 36.39 4.45 16.24
CA GLU A 85 37.39 3.63 16.93
C GLU A 85 38.71 3.48 16.13
N GLN A 86 38.79 4.06 14.93
CA GLN A 86 40.00 4.20 14.10
C GLN A 86 40.48 5.64 14.08
#